data_AF-A0A1F9U0L8-F1
#
_entry.id   AF-A0A1F9U0L8-F1
#
_cell.length_a   1.000
_cell.length_b   1.000
_cell.length_c   1.000
_cell.angle_alpha   90.00
_cell.angle_beta   90.00
_cell.angle_gamma   90.00
#
_symmetry.space_group_name_H-M   'P 1'
#
loop_
_entity.id
_entity.type
_entity.pdbx_description
1 polymer ?
#
loop_
_entity_poly.entity_id
_entity_poly.type
_entity_poly.pdbx_seq_one_letter_code
_entity_poly.pdbx_strand_id
1 'polypeptide(L)'
;MDLLVIMVLVLAASPFILFAVHIAVSRLMKNGSPQIVVSLSMLLTYVPVGTVLWVSALRHLTGQGGFCAAVLYSFIVYSGIAYSYFHLFNMSETARRIRIFYEIHKAGSLTAGQIISLYGTNEIISVRLGRLIAVKQLGRKRGLYVMEGRTLYVVALVVRAWGTLLGFSWVK
;
A
#
# COMPACT_ATOMS: atom_id res chain seq x y z
N MET A 1 -17.96 3.11 27.69
CA MET A 1 -16.64 2.93 27.04
C MET A 1 -16.00 4.29 26.95
N ASP A 2 -14.76 4.45 27.39
CA ASP A 2 -14.11 5.75 27.42
C ASP A 2 -13.96 6.35 26.02
N LEU A 3 -14.13 7.68 25.91
CA LEU A 3 -14.04 8.40 24.62
C LEU A 3 -12.72 8.13 23.90
N LEU A 4 -11.63 8.00 24.66
CA LEU A 4 -10.32 7.67 24.14
C LEU A 4 -10.29 6.26 23.51
N VAL A 5 -10.92 5.27 24.15
CA VAL A 5 -11.02 3.91 23.61
C VAL A 5 -11.81 3.91 22.30
N ILE A 6 -12.92 4.66 22.26
CA ILE A 6 -13.71 4.83 21.02
C ILE A 6 -12.84 5.41 19.90
N MET A 7 -12.10 6.49 20.17
CA MET A 7 -11.22 7.11 19.17
C MET A 7 -10.16 6.15 18.65
N VAL A 8 -9.49 5.42 19.55
CA VAL A 8 -8.47 4.43 19.17
C VAL A 8 -9.07 3.33 18.32
N LEU A 9 -10.26 2.82 18.66
CA LEU A 9 -10.93 1.80 17.85
C LEU A 9 -11.32 2.31 16.47
N VAL A 10 -11.82 3.54 16.35
CA VAL A 10 -12.16 4.16 15.06
C VAL A 10 -10.91 4.35 14.20
N LEU A 11 -9.81 4.84 14.78
CA LEU A 11 -8.53 5.01 14.08
C LEU A 11 -7.93 3.66 13.68
N ALA A 12 -7.99 2.65 14.54
CA ALA A 12 -7.53 1.29 14.22
C ALA A 12 -8.36 0.64 13.09
N ALA A 13 -9.64 0.98 12.99
CA ALA A 13 -10.54 0.52 11.93
C ALA A 13 -10.46 1.35 10.65
N SER A 14 -9.80 2.52 10.66
CA SER A 14 -9.71 3.42 9.50
C SER A 14 -9.08 2.79 8.24
N PRO A 15 -8.16 1.81 8.30
CA PRO A 15 -7.68 1.11 7.11
C PRO A 15 -8.79 0.43 6.30
N PHE A 16 -9.84 -0.07 6.96
CA PHE A 16 -10.98 -0.70 6.27
C PHE A 16 -11.84 0.34 5.54
N ILE A 17 -12.03 1.51 6.14
CA ILE A 17 -12.72 2.64 5.52
C ILE A 17 -11.92 3.13 4.32
N LEU A 18 -10.60 3.32 4.50
CA LEU A 18 -9.68 3.68 3.41
C LEU A 18 -9.73 2.67 2.27
N PHE A 19 -9.77 1.38 2.60
CA PHE A 19 -9.86 0.34 1.60
C PHE A 19 -11.18 0.39 0.81
N ALA A 20 -12.31 0.57 1.49
CA ALA A 20 -13.61 0.72 0.84
C ALA A 20 -13.66 1.94 -0.09
N VAL A 21 -13.14 3.08 0.35
CA VAL A 21 -13.00 4.28 -0.49
C VAL A 21 -12.07 4.01 -1.67
N HIS A 22 -10.94 3.33 -1.45
CA HIS A 22 -9.99 2.99 -2.51
C HIS A 22 -10.63 2.09 -3.58
N ILE A 23 -11.50 1.13 -3.21
CA ILE A 23 -12.28 0.33 -4.16
C ILE A 23 -13.18 1.25 -5.00
N ALA A 24 -13.93 2.16 -4.34
CA ALA A 24 -14.84 3.06 -5.03
C ALA A 24 -14.08 3.97 -6.03
N VAL A 25 -13.01 4.61 -5.59
CA VAL A 25 -12.19 5.50 -6.42
C VAL A 25 -11.53 4.72 -7.56
N SER A 26 -10.99 3.52 -7.31
CA SER A 26 -10.38 2.67 -8.34
C SER A 26 -11.38 2.30 -9.44
N ARG A 27 -12.64 2.03 -9.06
CA ARG A 27 -13.70 1.69 -10.02
C ARG A 27 -14.17 2.89 -10.84
N LEU A 28 -14.15 4.09 -10.25
CA LEU A 28 -14.47 5.34 -10.95
C LEU A 28 -13.32 5.78 -11.87
N MET A 29 -12.07 5.54 -11.46
CA MET A 29 -10.86 5.95 -12.17
C MET A 29 -10.14 4.76 -12.82
N LYS A 30 -10.84 4.00 -13.66
CA LYS A 30 -10.30 2.77 -14.30
C LYS A 30 -8.98 2.98 -15.06
N ASN A 31 -8.77 4.18 -15.60
CA ASN A 31 -7.57 4.58 -16.36
C ASN A 31 -6.63 5.51 -15.57
N GLY A 32 -6.93 5.75 -14.29
CA GLY A 32 -6.09 6.57 -13.42
C GLY A 32 -4.76 5.90 -13.13
N SER A 33 -3.69 6.68 -12.99
CA SER A 33 -2.43 6.11 -12.50
C SER A 33 -2.64 5.58 -11.07
N PRO A 34 -2.09 4.42 -10.70
CA PRO A 34 -2.27 3.85 -9.37
C PRO A 34 -1.90 4.83 -8.24
N GLN A 35 -0.88 5.66 -8.49
CA GLN A 35 -0.42 6.66 -7.52
C GLN A 35 -1.48 7.74 -7.27
N ILE A 36 -2.10 8.27 -8.33
CA ILE A 36 -3.15 9.29 -8.21
C ILE A 36 -4.38 8.68 -7.52
N VAL A 37 -4.77 7.47 -7.91
CA VAL A 37 -5.93 6.76 -7.34
C VAL A 37 -5.76 6.56 -5.83
N VAL A 38 -4.60 6.09 -5.39
CA VAL A 38 -4.30 5.90 -3.96
C VAL A 38 -4.25 7.25 -3.22
N SER A 39 -3.56 8.25 -3.75
CA SER A 39 -3.50 9.60 -3.14
C SER A 39 -4.88 10.21 -2.96
N LEU A 40 -5.73 10.14 -4.00
CA LEU A 40 -7.09 10.66 -3.92
C LEU A 40 -7.92 9.88 -2.90
N SER A 41 -7.78 8.56 -2.85
CA SER A 41 -8.48 7.72 -1.88
C SER A 41 -8.14 8.09 -0.44
N MET A 42 -6.87 8.39 -0.14
CA MET A 42 -6.44 8.85 1.18
C MET A 42 -7.07 10.18 1.57
N LEU A 43 -7.08 11.14 0.63
CA LEU A 43 -7.68 12.46 0.83
C LEU A 43 -9.18 12.35 1.06
N LEU A 44 -9.89 11.60 0.22
CA LEU A 44 -11.34 11.43 0.33
C LEU A 44 -11.75 10.69 1.61
N THR A 45 -10.88 9.83 2.15
CA THR A 45 -11.16 9.07 3.37
C THR A 45 -11.12 9.91 4.65
N TYR A 46 -10.52 11.11 4.64
CA TYR A 46 -10.62 12.04 5.77
C TYR A 46 -12.07 12.38 6.13
N VAL A 47 -12.95 12.47 5.12
CA VAL A 47 -14.37 12.80 5.32
C VAL A 47 -15.11 11.72 6.14
N PRO A 48 -15.17 10.44 5.71
CA PRO A 48 -15.87 9.41 6.49
C PRO A 48 -15.18 9.14 7.83
N VAL A 49 -13.85 9.11 7.90
CA VAL A 49 -13.14 8.89 9.18
C VAL A 49 -13.40 10.04 10.15
N GLY A 50 -13.29 11.29 9.69
CA GLY A 50 -13.59 12.47 10.49
C GLY A 50 -15.05 12.51 10.94
N THR A 51 -15.99 12.10 10.08
CA THR A 51 -17.41 12.02 10.42
C THR A 51 -17.67 10.99 11.52
N VAL A 52 -17.09 9.79 11.39
CA VAL A 52 -17.23 8.74 12.42
C VAL A 52 -16.61 9.19 13.74
N LEU A 53 -15.40 9.77 13.71
CA LEU A 53 -14.74 10.33 14.90
C LEU A 53 -15.57 11.45 15.55
N TRP A 54 -16.16 12.32 14.73
CA TRP A 54 -17.01 13.41 15.20
C TRP A 54 -18.23 12.91 15.95
N VAL A 55 -19.00 12.01 15.32
CA VAL A 55 -20.25 11.48 15.88
C VAL A 55 -20.00 10.59 17.10
N SER A 56 -18.92 9.81 17.10
CA SER A 56 -18.66 8.83 18.15
C SER A 56 -17.91 9.38 19.36
N ALA A 57 -17.06 10.41 19.18
CA ALA A 57 -16.20 10.91 20.25
C ALA A 57 -16.04 12.44 20.27
N LEU A 58 -15.55 13.06 19.20
CA LEU A 58 -15.04 14.44 19.25
C LEU A 58 -16.13 15.48 19.61
N ARG A 59 -17.38 15.27 19.18
CA ARG A 59 -18.49 16.19 19.53
C ARG A 59 -18.72 16.30 21.05
N HIS A 60 -18.42 15.24 21.80
CA HIS A 60 -18.60 15.18 23.24
C HIS A 60 -17.49 15.92 24.00
N LEU A 61 -16.38 16.22 23.32
CA LEU A 61 -15.25 17.00 23.85
C LEU A 61 -15.37 18.50 23.51
N THR A 62 -16.37 18.91 22.73
CA THR A 62 -16.55 20.30 22.32
C THR A 62 -16.68 21.21 23.54
N GLY A 63 -15.90 22.30 23.59
CA GLY A 63 -15.88 23.23 24.72
C GLY A 63 -15.01 22.78 25.91
N GLN A 64 -14.41 21.58 25.84
CA GLN A 64 -13.43 21.12 26.82
C GLN A 64 -12.00 21.45 26.36
N GLY A 65 -11.09 21.72 27.29
CA GLY A 65 -9.69 22.06 26.98
C GLY A 65 -8.94 21.01 26.16
N GLY A 66 -9.38 19.74 26.19
CA GLY A 66 -8.77 18.64 25.45
C GLY A 66 -9.19 18.50 23.98
N PHE A 67 -10.16 19.29 23.49
CA PHE A 67 -10.72 19.13 22.14
C PHE A 67 -9.66 19.26 21.04
N CYS A 68 -8.88 20.34 21.05
CA CYS A 68 -7.87 20.59 20.03
C CYS A 68 -6.80 19.50 20.00
N ALA A 69 -6.39 19.01 21.18
CA ALA A 69 -5.44 17.90 21.30
C ALA A 69 -6.01 16.60 20.72
N ALA A 70 -7.28 16.30 20.97
CA ALA A 70 -7.96 15.12 20.44
C ALA A 70 -8.09 15.14 18.91
N VAL A 71 -8.40 16.31 18.33
CA VAL A 71 -8.45 16.52 16.87
C VAL A 71 -7.05 16.34 16.26
N LEU A 72 -6.04 17.00 16.83
CA LEU A 72 -4.66 16.92 16.35
C LEU A 72 -4.10 15.50 16.42
N TYR A 73 -4.35 14.81 17.54
CA TYR A 73 -3.99 13.41 17.72
C TYR A 73 -4.60 12.53 16.62
N SER A 74 -5.91 12.66 16.39
CA SER A 74 -6.62 11.89 15.37
C SER A 74 -6.08 12.15 13.96
N PHE A 75 -5.80 13.42 13.65
CA PHE A 75 -5.22 13.83 12.38
C PHE A 75 -3.84 13.20 12.15
N ILE A 76 -2.94 13.26 13.13
CA ILE A 76 -1.58 12.70 13.04
C ILE A 76 -1.63 11.18 12.88
N VAL A 77 -2.42 10.49 13.72
CA VAL A 77 -2.52 9.03 13.69
C VAL A 77 -3.09 8.56 12.36
N TYR A 78 -4.20 9.14 11.91
CA TYR A 78 -4.78 8.79 10.62
C TYR A 78 -3.84 9.12 9.45
N SER A 79 -3.14 10.25 9.50
CA SER A 79 -2.11 10.60 8.51
C SER A 79 -1.01 9.54 8.42
N GLY A 80 -0.53 9.04 9.56
CA GLY A 80 0.48 7.97 9.60
C GLY A 80 -0.02 6.65 9.02
N ILE A 81 -1.27 6.29 9.29
CA ILE A 81 -1.93 5.11 8.71
C ILE A 81 -2.06 5.26 7.19
N ALA A 82 -2.60 6.40 6.74
CA ALA A 82 -2.78 6.68 5.32
C ALA A 82 -1.43 6.71 4.58
N TYR A 83 -0.39 7.29 5.18
CA TYR A 83 0.97 7.30 4.64
C TYR A 83 1.56 5.90 4.51
N SER A 84 1.36 5.05 5.52
CA SER A 84 1.80 3.65 5.48
C SER A 84 1.10 2.90 4.34
N TYR A 85 -0.21 3.12 4.19
CA TYR A 85 -1.00 2.56 3.10
C TYR A 85 -0.52 3.04 1.73
N PHE A 86 -0.23 4.33 1.56
CA PHE A 86 0.33 4.90 0.34
C PHE A 86 1.61 4.18 -0.11
N HIS A 87 2.52 3.94 0.82
CA HIS A 87 3.80 3.31 0.53
C HIS A 87 3.67 1.85 0.11
N LEU A 88 2.70 1.11 0.65
CA LEU A 88 2.44 -0.26 0.20
C LEU A 88 2.17 -0.34 -1.30
N PHE A 89 1.50 0.67 -1.87
CA PHE A 89 1.21 0.71 -3.31
C PHE A 89 2.34 1.36 -4.14
N ASN A 90 3.08 2.30 -3.58
CA ASN A 90 4.06 3.08 -4.34
C ASN A 90 5.50 2.56 -4.28
N MET A 91 5.90 1.81 -3.26
CA MET A 91 7.32 1.44 -3.07
C MET A 91 7.91 0.68 -4.26
N SER A 92 7.16 -0.24 -4.87
CA SER A 92 7.64 -1.04 -6.00
C SER A 92 7.78 -0.22 -7.30
N GLU A 93 6.83 0.68 -7.55
CA GLU A 93 6.82 1.53 -8.75
C GLU A 93 7.86 2.64 -8.66
N THR A 94 7.98 3.27 -7.50
CA THR A 94 8.99 4.31 -7.23
C THR A 94 10.40 3.75 -7.39
N ALA A 95 10.69 2.57 -6.81
CA ALA A 95 12.01 1.94 -6.95
C ALA A 95 12.35 1.62 -8.42
N ARG A 96 11.36 1.16 -9.21
CA ARG A 96 11.54 0.88 -10.64
C ARG A 96 11.85 2.16 -11.42
N ARG A 97 11.10 3.23 -11.19
CA ARG A 97 11.31 4.53 -11.84
C ARG A 97 12.68 5.11 -11.51
N ILE A 98 13.07 5.12 -10.23
CA ILE A 98 14.38 5.61 -9.80
C ILE A 98 15.50 4.82 -10.47
N ARG A 99 15.39 3.49 -10.53
CA ARG A 99 16.40 2.67 -11.21
C ARG A 99 16.49 2.99 -12.71
N ILE A 100 15.37 3.13 -13.40
CA ILE A 100 15.37 3.53 -14.83
C ILE A 100 16.08 4.87 -15.01
N PHE A 101 15.74 5.87 -14.19
CA PHE A 101 16.38 7.19 -14.25
C PHE A 101 17.88 7.12 -13.98
N TYR A 102 18.30 6.34 -12.99
CA TYR A 102 19.71 6.14 -12.66
C TYR A 102 20.49 5.50 -13.82
N GLU A 103 19.95 4.45 -14.45
CA GLU A 103 20.62 3.78 -15.57
C GLU A 103 20.70 4.68 -16.81
N ILE A 104 19.64 5.44 -17.11
CA ILE A 104 19.66 6.44 -18.18
C ILE A 104 20.71 7.50 -17.91
N HIS A 105 20.77 8.03 -16.68
CA HIS A 105 21.75 9.04 -16.30
C HIS A 105 23.18 8.52 -16.42
N LYS A 106 23.44 7.29 -15.95
CA LYS A 106 24.76 6.64 -16.02
C LYS A 106 25.23 6.40 -17.45
N ALA A 107 24.33 6.00 -18.35
CA ALA A 107 24.64 5.74 -19.75
C ALA A 107 24.54 6.98 -20.66
N GLY A 108 24.10 8.12 -20.12
CA GLY A 108 23.80 9.35 -20.87
C GLY A 108 22.49 9.27 -21.66
N SER A 109 22.28 8.19 -22.41
CA SER A 109 21.01 7.88 -23.08
C SER A 109 20.85 6.37 -23.28
N LEU A 110 19.61 5.88 -23.21
CA LEU A 110 19.27 4.49 -23.48
C LEU A 110 18.03 4.41 -24.37
N THR A 111 18.07 3.52 -25.34
CA THR A 111 16.89 3.12 -26.12
C THR A 111 15.94 2.27 -25.28
N ALA A 112 14.66 2.19 -25.68
CA ALA A 112 13.68 1.34 -25.00
C ALA A 112 14.13 -0.14 -24.93
N GLY A 113 14.77 -0.66 -25.99
CA GLY A 113 15.31 -2.03 -26.01
C GLY A 113 16.42 -2.25 -24.98
N GLN A 114 17.29 -1.26 -24.78
CA GLN A 114 18.35 -1.32 -23.75
C GLN A 114 17.78 -1.21 -22.34
N ILE A 115 16.73 -0.42 -22.12
CA ILE A 115 16.05 -0.36 -20.83
C ILE A 115 15.39 -1.73 -20.53
N ILE A 116 14.75 -2.35 -21.51
CA ILE A 116 14.14 -3.67 -21.35
C ILE A 116 15.19 -4.74 -21.05
N SER A 117 16.37 -4.70 -21.69
CA SER A 117 17.45 -5.66 -21.44
C SER A 117 18.11 -5.50 -20.07
N LEU A 118 18.21 -4.28 -19.52
CA LEU A 118 18.61 -4.04 -18.13
C LEU A 118 17.62 -4.63 -17.12
N TYR A 119 16.34 -4.70 -17.51
CA TYR A 119 15.30 -5.41 -16.79
C TYR A 119 15.18 -6.88 -17.19
N GLY A 120 16.09 -7.36 -18.05
CA GLY A 120 16.15 -8.70 -18.61
C GLY A 120 16.29 -9.77 -17.53
N THR A 121 15.15 -10.08 -16.93
CA THR A 121 14.60 -11.34 -16.41
C THR A 121 15.56 -12.22 -15.60
N ASN A 122 16.74 -12.61 -16.08
CA ASN A 122 17.56 -13.62 -15.43
C ASN A 122 18.24 -13.16 -14.14
N GLU A 123 18.90 -12.01 -14.13
CA GLU A 123 19.61 -11.53 -12.93
C GLU A 123 18.64 -11.06 -11.83
N ILE A 124 17.56 -10.39 -12.24
CA ILE A 124 16.52 -9.95 -11.30
C ILE A 124 15.78 -11.17 -10.71
N ILE A 125 15.47 -12.17 -11.53
CA ILE A 125 14.82 -13.40 -11.05
C ILE A 125 15.79 -14.21 -10.17
N SER A 126 17.06 -14.35 -10.55
CA SER A 126 18.03 -15.11 -9.75
C SER A 126 18.24 -14.48 -8.37
N VAL A 127 18.36 -13.15 -8.29
CA VAL A 127 18.44 -12.42 -7.01
C VAL A 127 17.16 -12.58 -6.19
N ARG A 128 15.98 -12.48 -6.83
CA ARG A 128 14.68 -12.65 -6.13
C ARG A 128 14.50 -14.07 -5.60
N LEU A 129 14.79 -15.09 -6.42
CA LEU A 129 14.75 -16.49 -6.02
C LEU A 129 15.77 -16.78 -4.91
N GLY A 130 16.99 -16.26 -5.02
CA GLY A 130 18.01 -16.38 -3.98
C GLY A 130 17.55 -15.82 -2.64
N ARG A 131 16.91 -14.64 -2.63
CA ARG A 131 16.32 -14.06 -1.41
C ARG A 131 15.20 -14.95 -0.85
N LEU A 132 14.31 -15.47 -1.67
CA LEU A 132 13.21 -16.36 -1.24
C LEU A 132 13.73 -17.68 -0.64
N ILE A 133 14.86 -18.18 -1.14
CA ILE A 133 15.54 -19.34 -0.54
C ILE A 133 16.19 -18.97 0.78
N ALA A 134 16.88 -17.83 0.84
CA ALA A 134 17.53 -17.36 2.07
C ALA A 134 16.52 -17.16 3.23
N VAL A 135 15.30 -16.71 2.93
CA VAL A 135 14.21 -16.59 3.92
C VAL A 135 13.39 -17.88 4.10
N LYS A 136 13.86 -19.02 3.58
CA LYS A 136 13.22 -20.36 3.69
C LYS A 136 11.77 -20.42 3.17
N GLN A 137 11.45 -19.59 2.19
CA GLN A 137 10.13 -19.60 1.55
C GLN A 137 10.12 -20.53 0.34
N LEU A 138 11.25 -20.65 -0.35
CA LEU A 138 11.50 -21.62 -1.40
C LEU A 138 12.67 -22.54 -1.03
N GLY A 139 12.56 -23.81 -1.40
CA GLY A 139 13.64 -24.78 -1.40
C GLY A 139 13.98 -25.21 -2.82
N ARG A 140 15.11 -25.91 -2.97
CA ARG A 140 15.52 -26.50 -4.25
C ARG A 140 15.56 -28.02 -4.10
N LYS A 141 14.74 -28.74 -4.86
CA LYS A 141 14.72 -30.22 -4.90
C LYS A 141 14.84 -30.68 -6.34
N ARG A 142 15.89 -31.46 -6.65
CA ARG A 142 16.15 -32.03 -8.00
C ARG A 142 16.10 -31.00 -9.13
N GLY A 143 16.71 -29.84 -8.92
CA GLY A 143 16.73 -28.75 -9.91
C GLY A 143 15.46 -27.90 -9.98
N LEU A 144 14.37 -28.32 -9.31
CA LEU A 144 13.09 -27.59 -9.25
C LEU A 144 12.98 -26.76 -7.97
N TYR A 145 12.28 -25.62 -8.05
CA TYR A 145 11.92 -24.81 -6.90
C TYR A 145 10.63 -25.34 -6.26
N VAL A 146 10.63 -25.54 -4.94
CA VAL A 146 9.49 -26.02 -4.16
C VAL A 146 9.17 -25.02 -3.05
N MET A 147 7.90 -24.83 -2.71
CA MET A 147 7.52 -24.00 -1.57
C MET A 147 7.84 -24.71 -0.26
N GLU A 148 8.59 -24.05 0.62
CA GLU A 148 8.90 -24.54 1.97
C GLU A 148 8.17 -23.74 3.06
N GLY A 149 7.97 -22.44 2.83
CA GLY A 149 7.22 -21.56 3.73
C GLY A 149 5.79 -21.31 3.24
N ARG A 150 4.81 -21.32 4.15
CA ARG A 150 3.40 -20.99 3.84
C ARG A 150 3.02 -19.53 4.13
N THR A 151 3.80 -18.81 4.92
CA THR A 151 3.43 -17.48 5.41
C THR A 151 3.36 -16.43 4.32
N LEU A 152 4.41 -16.29 3.49
CA LEU A 152 4.37 -15.34 2.37
C LEU A 152 3.37 -15.76 1.28
N TYR A 153 3.11 -17.06 1.15
CA TYR A 153 2.09 -17.55 0.23
C TYR A 153 0.68 -17.08 0.65
N VAL A 154 0.36 -17.15 1.95
CA VAL A 154 -0.91 -16.60 2.47
C VAL A 154 -0.98 -15.09 2.28
N VAL A 155 0.11 -14.35 2.56
CA VAL A 155 0.17 -12.91 2.28
C VAL A 155 -0.07 -12.62 0.80
N ALA A 156 0.54 -13.40 -0.10
CA ALA A 156 0.33 -13.25 -1.54
C ALA A 156 -1.13 -13.52 -1.96
N LEU A 157 -1.80 -14.50 -1.35
CA LEU A 157 -3.23 -14.75 -1.56
C LEU A 157 -4.09 -13.56 -1.11
N VAL A 158 -3.80 -12.97 0.06
CA VAL A 158 -4.51 -11.78 0.56
C VAL A 158 -4.30 -10.59 -0.37
N VAL A 159 -3.05 -10.32 -0.78
CA VAL A 159 -2.73 -9.23 -1.71
C VAL A 159 -3.40 -9.46 -3.07
N ARG A 160 -3.47 -10.70 -3.55
CA ARG A 160 -4.20 -11.04 -4.78
C ARG A 160 -5.68 -10.74 -4.65
N ALA A 161 -6.33 -11.24 -3.59
CA ALA A 161 -7.75 -10.98 -3.33
C ALA A 161 -8.04 -9.48 -3.24
N TRP A 162 -7.17 -8.75 -2.54
CA TRP A 162 -7.20 -7.30 -2.45
C TRP A 162 -7.11 -6.64 -3.84
N GLY A 163 -6.12 -7.00 -4.65
CA GLY A 163 -5.98 -6.48 -6.00
C GLY A 163 -7.18 -6.78 -6.90
N THR A 164 -7.79 -7.97 -6.78
CA THR A 164 -9.03 -8.32 -7.50
C THR A 164 -10.20 -7.43 -7.08
N LEU A 165 -10.36 -7.14 -5.78
CA LEU A 165 -11.41 -6.24 -5.28
C LEU A 165 -11.25 -4.80 -5.81
N LEU A 166 -10.00 -4.35 -5.96
CA LEU A 166 -9.65 -3.06 -6.56
C LEU A 166 -9.82 -3.02 -8.09
N GLY A 167 -10.01 -4.17 -8.74
CA GLY A 167 -10.17 -4.27 -10.19
C GLY A 167 -8.86 -4.35 -10.96
N PHE A 168 -7.73 -4.66 -10.30
CA PHE A 168 -6.46 -4.91 -11.00
C PHE A 168 -6.46 -6.29 -11.65
N SER A 169 -6.20 -6.37 -12.97
CA SER A 169 -5.99 -7.63 -13.68
C SER A 169 -4.50 -8.01 -13.63
N TRP A 170 -4.16 -9.00 -12.81
CA TRP A 170 -2.78 -9.51 -12.65
C TRP A 170 -2.32 -10.44 -13.79
N VAL A 171 -3.12 -10.54 -14.85
CA VAL A 171 -2.81 -11.28 -16.08
C VAL A 171 -2.77 -10.28 -17.23
N LYS A 172 -1.56 -9.94 -17.67
CA LYS A 172 -1.22 -9.45 -19.00
C LYS A 172 0.06 -10.14 -19.42
#